data_AF-A0A3B9CU14-F1
#
_entry.id   AF-A0A3B9CU14-F1
#
_cell.length_a   1.000
_cell.length_b   1.000
_cell.length_c   1.000
_cell.angle_alpha   90.00
_cell.angle_beta   90.00
_cell.angle_gamma   90.00
#
_symmetry.space_group_name_H-M   'P 1'
#
loop_
_entity.id
_entity.type
_entity.pdbx_description
1 polymer ?
#
loop_
_entity_poly.entity_id
_entity_poly.type
_entity_poly.pdbx_seq_one_letter_code
_entity_poly.pdbx_strand_id
1 'polypeptide(L)'
;MNCTLLSAVVVLTSVSVQAQKLPSGDATIRAPFRGSEIVITTTRRLAGAIHSLKWNGQEFINSTDHGRQLQSASNLDAGSKFTGETFNPTEAGSRFDGAGARSTSRLLHLFAEGNQLQTTSQMAFWLRPGEKSSGNPAKNKALLSNHLLTKRVTIGYDDMANVIQYNVTFGTPVGEHHTYAQFEAVTGYMPSVFSRFLAVDLNSGELLPLTDGPGEQRHPVILSTPSGSHAMGVYSADQPSPGYEHAGYGRFRFERQKVVKWNCVFRIRSREGVPPDDYSFQQFVVVGTRDDVRTSILRLHNKLKKDDGLRRE
;
A
#
# COMPACT_ATOMS: atom_id res chain seq x y z
N MET A 1 -29.31 65.89 33.05
CA MET A 1 -28.91 65.07 31.87
C MET A 1 -28.07 63.92 32.38
N ASN A 2 -28.68 62.73 32.50
CA ASN A 2 -28.03 61.53 33.01
C ASN A 2 -27.23 60.88 31.87
N CYS A 3 -25.91 60.74 32.06
CA CYS A 3 -25.05 60.03 31.13
C CYS A 3 -24.54 58.76 31.81
N THR A 4 -25.16 57.62 31.50
CA THR A 4 -24.81 56.31 32.03
C THR A 4 -23.75 55.69 31.12
N LEU A 5 -22.50 55.56 31.60
CA LEU A 5 -21.46 54.79 30.90
C LEU A 5 -21.65 53.30 31.18
N LEU A 6 -21.96 52.51 30.14
CA LEU A 6 -21.83 51.06 30.16
C LEU A 6 -20.36 50.69 29.88
N SER A 7 -19.67 50.10 30.85
CA SER A 7 -18.38 49.44 30.62
C SER A 7 -18.63 48.03 30.09
N ALA A 8 -18.28 47.79 28.82
CA ALA A 8 -18.26 46.46 28.24
C ALA A 8 -17.01 45.70 28.71
N VAL A 9 -17.21 44.63 29.49
CA VAL A 9 -16.14 43.68 29.84
C VAL A 9 -15.96 42.73 28.66
N VAL A 10 -14.83 42.83 27.96
CA VAL A 10 -14.44 41.85 26.94
C VAL A 10 -13.75 40.69 27.66
N VAL A 11 -14.43 39.55 27.74
CA VAL A 11 -13.84 38.30 28.22
C VAL A 11 -13.08 37.66 27.06
N LEU A 12 -11.75 37.77 27.09
CA LEU A 12 -10.86 37.04 26.18
C LEU A 12 -10.74 35.59 26.67
N THR A 13 -11.49 34.68 26.05
CA THR A 13 -11.29 33.24 26.25
C THR A 13 -10.06 32.79 25.46
N SER A 14 -8.97 32.48 26.15
CA SER A 14 -7.78 31.85 25.56
C SER A 14 -8.12 30.43 25.12
N VAL A 15 -8.16 30.17 23.81
CA VAL A 15 -8.25 28.81 23.26
C VAL A 15 -6.86 28.18 23.32
N SER A 16 -6.66 27.29 24.29
CA SER A 16 -5.44 26.48 24.38
C SER A 16 -5.41 25.47 23.23
N VAL A 17 -4.56 25.69 22.23
CA VAL A 17 -4.28 24.70 21.18
C VAL A 17 -3.49 23.56 21.81
N GLN A 18 -4.17 22.48 22.16
CA GLN A 18 -3.52 21.26 22.65
C GLN A 18 -2.81 20.60 21.47
N ALA A 19 -1.48 20.48 21.56
CA ALA A 19 -0.70 19.77 20.55
C ALA A 19 -1.18 18.31 20.49
N GLN A 20 -1.76 17.92 19.36
CA GLN A 20 -2.24 16.56 19.16
C GLN A 20 -1.06 15.59 19.24
N LYS A 21 -1.06 14.71 20.23
CA LYS A 21 0.00 13.70 20.40
C LYS A 21 -0.01 12.79 19.17
N LEU A 22 1.14 12.67 18.50
CA LEU A 22 1.28 11.75 17.37
C LEU A 22 0.95 10.31 17.83
N PRO A 23 0.22 9.53 17.02
CA PRO A 23 -0.12 8.15 17.35
C PRO A 23 1.16 7.31 17.51
N SER A 24 1.12 6.30 18.40
CA SER A 24 2.27 5.41 18.64
C SER A 24 2.72 4.71 17.36
N GLY A 25 1.78 4.30 16.50
CA GLY A 25 2.05 3.47 15.31
C GLY A 25 2.08 1.97 15.58
N ASP A 26 2.15 1.56 16.84
CA ASP A 26 1.99 0.16 17.26
C ASP A 26 0.50 -0.19 17.32
N ALA A 27 0.08 -1.19 16.55
CA ALA A 27 -1.29 -1.70 16.56
C ALA A 27 -1.34 -3.15 16.05
N THR A 28 -2.38 -3.88 16.43
CA THR A 28 -2.65 -5.24 15.98
C THR A 28 -4.14 -5.41 15.69
N ILE A 29 -4.46 -5.99 14.55
CA ILE A 29 -5.80 -6.45 14.19
C ILE A 29 -5.77 -7.93 13.85
N ARG A 30 -6.89 -8.63 14.03
CA ARG A 30 -6.95 -10.07 13.78
C ARG A 30 -8.35 -10.55 13.41
N ALA A 31 -8.41 -11.66 12.69
CA ALA A 31 -9.64 -12.41 12.44
C ALA A 31 -9.35 -13.91 12.26
N PRO A 32 -10.31 -14.80 12.58
CA PRO A 32 -10.13 -16.24 12.43
C PRO A 32 -10.15 -16.69 10.96
N PHE A 33 -9.30 -17.66 10.62
CA PHE A 33 -9.36 -18.39 9.35
C PHE A 33 -8.78 -19.81 9.51
N ARG A 34 -9.58 -20.84 9.21
CA ARG A 34 -9.20 -22.28 9.23
C ARG A 34 -8.47 -22.72 10.50
N GLY A 35 -9.07 -22.47 11.67
CA GLY A 35 -8.53 -22.92 12.95
C GLY A 35 -7.29 -22.16 13.43
N SER A 36 -6.90 -21.09 12.73
CA SER A 36 -5.87 -20.13 13.15
C SER A 36 -6.41 -18.70 13.05
N GLU A 37 -5.56 -17.71 13.31
CA GLU A 37 -5.87 -16.30 13.11
C GLU A 37 -4.98 -15.71 12.01
N ILE A 38 -5.57 -14.86 11.17
CA ILE A 38 -4.83 -13.88 10.39
C ILE A 38 -4.56 -12.70 11.31
N VAL A 39 -3.29 -12.38 11.52
CA VAL A 39 -2.85 -11.30 12.42
C VAL A 39 -2.03 -10.30 11.64
N ILE A 40 -2.45 -9.03 11.65
CA ILE A 40 -1.73 -7.91 11.03
C ILE A 40 -1.21 -7.01 12.15
N THR A 41 0.05 -6.61 12.05
CA THR A 41 0.69 -5.70 13.03
C THR A 41 1.36 -4.53 12.33
N THR A 42 1.16 -3.33 12.85
CA THR A 42 1.96 -2.13 12.53
C THR A 42 2.88 -1.81 13.71
N THR A 43 3.95 -1.06 13.46
CA THR A 43 4.86 -0.60 14.52
C THR A 43 5.17 0.87 14.37
N ARG A 44 5.55 1.51 15.47
CA ARG A 44 6.04 2.91 15.52
C ARG A 44 7.17 3.21 14.54
N ARG A 45 7.93 2.17 14.20
CA ARG A 45 9.08 2.23 13.33
C ARG A 45 8.69 2.62 11.90
N LEU A 46 7.50 2.25 11.42
CA LEU A 46 7.18 2.16 9.98
C LEU A 46 6.01 3.07 9.56
N ALA A 47 5.73 4.12 10.33
CA ALA A 47 4.75 5.16 9.99
C ALA A 47 3.37 4.64 9.52
N GLY A 48 2.91 3.50 10.06
CA GLY A 48 1.62 2.88 9.72
C GLY A 48 1.67 1.80 8.64
N ALA A 49 2.79 1.60 7.95
CA ALA A 49 2.99 0.45 7.07
C ALA A 49 2.88 -0.88 7.85
N ILE A 50 2.40 -1.93 7.19
CA ILE A 50 2.20 -3.23 7.84
C ILE A 50 3.56 -3.93 7.98
N HIS A 51 3.95 -4.12 9.24
CA HIS A 51 5.19 -4.76 9.64
C HIS A 51 5.13 -6.29 9.49
N SER A 52 4.00 -6.88 9.87
CA SER A 52 3.83 -8.32 9.97
C SER A 52 2.42 -8.71 9.54
N LEU A 53 2.35 -9.82 8.81
CA LEU A 53 1.11 -10.52 8.46
C LEU A 53 1.37 -12.00 8.73
N LYS A 54 0.67 -12.57 9.71
CA LYS A 54 0.82 -13.96 10.11
C LYS A 54 -0.47 -14.74 9.92
N TRP A 55 -0.34 -15.99 9.53
CA TRP A 55 -1.42 -16.97 9.59
C TRP A 55 -0.82 -18.37 9.75
N ASN A 56 -1.43 -19.20 10.59
CA ASN A 56 -1.02 -20.60 10.81
C ASN A 56 0.47 -20.77 11.14
N GLY A 57 1.00 -19.87 11.98
CA GLY A 57 2.42 -19.88 12.41
C GLY A 57 3.41 -19.34 11.38
N GLN A 58 3.01 -19.05 10.14
CA GLN A 58 3.87 -18.50 9.10
C GLN A 58 3.83 -16.97 9.09
N GLU A 59 5.01 -16.34 9.10
CA GLU A 59 5.17 -14.91 8.77
C GLU A 59 5.26 -14.74 7.26
N PHE A 60 4.44 -13.83 6.73
CA PHE A 60 4.38 -13.52 5.30
C PHE A 60 5.23 -12.32 4.93
N ILE A 61 5.57 -11.41 5.86
CA ILE A 61 6.30 -10.18 5.54
C ILE A 61 7.74 -10.23 6.05
N ASN A 62 8.70 -9.93 5.19
CA ASN A 62 10.10 -9.74 5.56
C ASN A 62 10.39 -8.27 5.89
N SER A 63 9.92 -7.79 7.04
CA SER A 63 10.05 -6.38 7.42
C SER A 63 11.39 -6.03 8.09
N THR A 64 12.51 -6.50 7.53
CA THR A 64 13.84 -6.28 8.10
C THR A 64 14.30 -4.82 8.01
N ASP A 65 14.06 -4.12 6.89
CA ASP A 65 14.35 -2.68 6.71
C ASP A 65 13.15 -1.92 6.15
N HIS A 66 13.25 -0.59 6.12
CA HIS A 66 12.32 0.27 5.42
C HIS A 66 12.36 -0.01 3.92
N GLY A 67 11.20 -0.31 3.35
CA GLY A 67 11.08 -0.72 1.95
C GLY A 67 10.55 -2.15 1.79
N ARG A 68 10.60 -2.99 2.82
CA ARG A 68 10.18 -4.41 2.76
C ARG A 68 8.93 -4.75 3.59
N GLN A 69 7.99 -3.81 3.64
CA GLN A 69 6.71 -3.96 4.35
C GLN A 69 5.61 -4.46 3.40
N LEU A 70 4.43 -4.78 3.94
CA LEU A 70 3.20 -4.68 3.17
C LEU A 70 2.78 -3.20 3.17
N GLN A 71 3.01 -2.52 2.05
CA GLN A 71 2.96 -1.05 2.00
C GLN A 71 2.58 -0.52 0.62
N SER A 72 2.47 0.80 0.54
CA SER A 72 2.17 1.54 -0.68
C SER A 72 3.25 2.59 -1.02
N ALA A 73 3.38 2.90 -2.31
CA ALA A 73 4.31 3.91 -2.81
C ALA A 73 3.82 4.54 -4.11
N SER A 74 4.27 5.75 -4.42
CA SER A 74 4.02 6.40 -5.72
C SER A 74 5.35 6.76 -6.39
N ASN A 75 5.40 6.73 -7.72
CA ASN A 75 6.53 7.18 -8.53
C ASN A 75 6.00 8.17 -9.55
N LEU A 76 6.54 9.39 -9.53
CA LEU A 76 6.08 10.46 -10.40
C LEU A 76 7.24 11.02 -11.22
N ASP A 77 6.90 11.69 -12.31
CA ASP A 77 7.88 12.22 -13.25
C ASP A 77 8.43 13.61 -12.85
N ALA A 78 7.76 14.29 -11.92
CA ALA A 78 7.99 15.67 -11.50
C ALA A 78 8.23 16.62 -12.69
N GLY A 79 7.38 16.53 -13.72
CA GLY A 79 7.43 17.41 -14.89
C GLY A 79 8.66 17.21 -15.79
N SER A 80 9.36 16.10 -15.63
CA SER A 80 10.55 15.72 -16.41
C SER A 80 10.43 14.29 -16.91
N LYS A 81 11.44 13.75 -17.61
CA LYS A 81 11.41 12.35 -18.06
C LYS A 81 11.17 11.41 -16.87
N PHE A 82 10.18 10.52 -16.98
CA PHE A 82 9.90 9.53 -15.94
C PHE A 82 11.11 8.61 -15.74
N THR A 83 11.48 8.39 -14.48
CA THR A 83 12.49 7.43 -14.07
C THR A 83 12.13 6.94 -12.68
N GLY A 84 12.01 5.62 -12.52
CA GLY A 84 11.63 5.02 -11.24
C GLY A 84 12.55 5.44 -10.11
N GLU A 85 11.98 5.56 -8.91
CA GLU A 85 12.64 5.90 -7.65
C GLU A 85 13.25 7.31 -7.57
N THR A 86 13.18 8.13 -8.63
CA THR A 86 13.76 9.49 -8.62
C THR A 86 12.86 10.55 -8.01
N PHE A 87 11.54 10.37 -8.04
CA PHE A 87 10.56 11.15 -7.27
C PHE A 87 9.52 10.16 -6.75
N ASN A 88 9.81 9.59 -5.58
CA ASN A 88 9.12 8.41 -5.09
C ASN A 88 8.73 8.54 -3.62
N PRO A 89 7.54 9.08 -3.33
CA PRO A 89 6.93 8.98 -2.01
C PRO A 89 6.68 7.51 -1.60
N THR A 90 7.10 7.14 -0.39
CA THR A 90 7.01 5.79 0.18
C THR A 90 6.38 5.80 1.57
N GLU A 91 5.48 4.86 1.84
CA GLU A 91 4.72 4.82 3.09
C GLU A 91 5.61 4.54 4.29
N ALA A 92 6.38 3.44 4.26
CA ALA A 92 7.08 2.97 5.45
C ALA A 92 8.20 3.92 5.89
N GLY A 93 8.81 4.65 4.96
CA GLY A 93 9.97 5.52 5.18
C GLY A 93 10.88 5.55 3.95
N SER A 94 12.08 6.09 4.10
CA SER A 94 13.08 6.23 3.05
C SER A 94 14.11 5.10 3.06
N ARG A 95 14.94 5.01 2.02
CA ARG A 95 16.07 4.06 1.99
C ARG A 95 17.09 4.32 3.11
N PHE A 96 17.21 5.58 3.52
CA PHE A 96 18.19 6.01 4.53
C PHE A 96 17.82 5.50 5.92
N ASP A 97 16.52 5.31 6.17
CA ASP A 97 16.03 4.78 7.45
C ASP A 97 16.50 3.33 7.67
N GLY A 98 16.73 2.57 6.59
CA GLY A 98 17.33 1.23 6.61
C GLY A 98 16.68 0.30 7.64
N ALA A 99 17.50 -0.43 8.40
CA ALA A 99 17.02 -1.25 9.52
C ALA A 99 16.72 -0.45 10.81
N GLY A 100 16.82 0.88 10.75
CA GLY A 100 16.70 1.78 11.89
C GLY A 100 15.32 1.77 12.54
N ALA A 101 15.25 2.30 13.76
CA ALA A 101 14.06 2.28 14.62
C ALA A 101 13.05 3.40 14.34
N ARG A 102 13.34 4.30 13.40
CA ARG A 102 12.52 5.47 13.07
C ARG A 102 12.31 5.56 11.56
N SER A 103 11.15 6.06 11.19
CA SER A 103 10.81 6.39 9.81
C SER A 103 10.99 7.88 9.57
N THR A 104 11.43 8.22 8.37
CA THR A 104 11.33 9.57 7.82
C THR A 104 9.86 9.92 7.53
N SER A 105 9.02 8.94 7.14
CA SER A 105 7.58 9.15 6.97
C SER A 105 6.93 9.45 8.31
N ARG A 106 5.83 10.20 8.29
CA ARG A 106 5.15 10.65 9.51
C ARG A 106 3.74 10.08 9.58
N LEU A 107 3.48 9.27 10.59
CA LEU A 107 2.13 8.82 10.90
C LEU A 107 1.33 9.97 11.50
N LEU A 108 0.19 10.29 10.90
CA LEU A 108 -0.70 11.37 11.31
C LEU A 108 -1.94 10.83 12.04
N HIS A 109 -2.46 9.69 11.60
CA HIS A 109 -3.64 9.06 12.18
C HIS A 109 -3.48 7.54 12.23
N LEU A 110 -3.99 6.92 13.28
CA LEU A 110 -4.13 5.47 13.42
C LEU A 110 -5.41 5.13 14.16
N PHE A 111 -6.16 4.19 13.62
CA PHE A 111 -7.27 3.50 14.26
C PHE A 111 -7.09 2.00 14.05
N ALA A 112 -7.30 1.20 15.10
CA ALA A 112 -7.25 -0.25 15.01
C ALA A 112 -8.21 -0.87 16.02
N GLU A 113 -9.17 -1.65 15.52
CA GLU A 113 -10.17 -2.34 16.35
C GLU A 113 -10.62 -3.62 15.66
N GLY A 114 -10.66 -4.72 16.42
CA GLY A 114 -11.05 -6.03 15.90
C GLY A 114 -10.25 -6.45 14.67
N ASN A 115 -10.93 -6.50 13.52
CA ASN A 115 -10.37 -6.87 12.22
C ASN A 115 -10.09 -5.66 11.29
N GLN A 116 -10.19 -4.42 11.79
CA GLN A 116 -10.09 -3.19 11.00
C GLN A 116 -8.91 -2.32 11.44
N LEU A 117 -8.13 -1.86 10.47
CA LEU A 117 -7.02 -0.92 10.63
C LEU A 117 -7.22 0.25 9.67
N GLN A 118 -7.02 1.47 10.14
CA GLN A 118 -6.93 2.65 9.31
C GLN A 118 -5.69 3.46 9.71
N THR A 119 -4.92 3.90 8.73
CA THR A 119 -3.77 4.80 8.94
C THR A 119 -3.80 5.95 7.95
N THR A 120 -3.31 7.11 8.37
CA THR A 120 -2.96 8.20 7.44
C THR A 120 -1.51 8.61 7.72
N SER A 121 -0.67 8.62 6.69
CA SER A 121 0.73 9.00 6.78
C SER A 121 1.09 10.08 5.76
N GLN A 122 2.00 10.98 6.16
CA GLN A 122 2.75 11.83 5.24
C GLN A 122 3.98 11.05 4.79
N MET A 123 4.08 10.77 3.50
CA MET A 123 5.08 9.86 2.94
C MET A 123 6.45 10.54 2.85
N ALA A 124 7.53 9.80 3.12
CA ALA A 124 8.88 10.24 2.83
C ALA A 124 9.22 10.04 1.36
N PHE A 125 10.18 10.78 0.83
CA PHE A 125 10.82 10.40 -0.42
C PHE A 125 11.79 9.24 -0.18
N TRP A 126 11.79 8.27 -1.09
CA TRP A 126 12.69 7.11 -1.04
C TRP A 126 14.16 7.50 -1.02
N LEU A 127 14.54 8.47 -1.86
CA LEU A 127 15.90 9.01 -1.97
C LEU A 127 16.03 10.32 -1.21
N ARG A 128 17.22 10.59 -0.67
CA ARG A 128 17.57 11.93 -0.17
C ARG A 128 17.95 12.85 -1.34
N PRO A 129 17.78 14.18 -1.19
CA PRO A 129 18.30 15.13 -2.16
C PRO A 129 19.78 14.88 -2.48
N GLY A 130 20.13 14.84 -3.76
CA GLY A 130 21.48 14.55 -4.24
C GLY A 130 21.83 13.06 -4.41
N GLU A 131 21.00 12.13 -3.92
CA GLU A 131 21.17 10.70 -4.20
C GLU A 131 20.74 10.32 -5.62
N LYS A 132 20.97 9.06 -5.99
CA LYS A 132 20.64 8.51 -7.31
C LYS A 132 19.97 7.14 -7.20
N SER A 133 19.12 6.82 -8.17
CA SER A 133 18.67 5.45 -8.48
C SER A 133 19.00 5.14 -9.93
N SER A 134 19.64 3.98 -10.16
CA SER A 134 20.09 3.54 -11.50
C SER A 134 20.82 4.64 -12.30
N GLY A 135 21.68 5.42 -11.62
CA GLY A 135 22.44 6.54 -12.21
C GLY A 135 21.67 7.85 -12.38
N ASN A 136 20.36 7.87 -12.19
CA ASN A 136 19.51 9.04 -12.35
C ASN A 136 19.35 9.78 -11.01
N PRO A 137 19.48 11.12 -10.99
CA PRO A 137 19.40 11.90 -9.76
C PRO A 137 17.99 11.93 -9.17
N ALA A 138 17.94 11.97 -7.84
CA ALA A 138 16.75 12.29 -7.08
C ALA A 138 16.23 13.69 -7.47
N LYS A 139 14.91 13.81 -7.65
CA LYS A 139 14.21 15.03 -8.08
C LYS A 139 13.60 15.79 -6.90
N ASN A 140 13.50 15.16 -5.73
CA ASN A 140 13.02 15.79 -4.52
C ASN A 140 14.04 16.74 -3.91
N LYS A 141 13.54 17.76 -3.22
CA LYS A 141 14.35 18.78 -2.52
C LYS A 141 14.33 18.66 -1.00
N ALA A 142 13.50 17.75 -0.48
CA ALA A 142 13.34 17.48 0.95
C ALA A 142 13.26 15.97 1.19
N LEU A 143 13.36 15.56 2.46
CA LEU A 143 13.21 14.15 2.87
C LEU A 143 11.74 13.72 2.97
N LEU A 144 10.89 14.60 3.49
CA LEU A 144 9.46 14.38 3.65
C LEU A 144 8.72 14.98 2.44
N SER A 145 7.78 14.24 1.87
CA SER A 145 6.94 14.74 0.78
C SER A 145 5.69 15.43 1.32
N ASN A 146 4.94 16.11 0.45
CA ASN A 146 3.60 16.60 0.77
C ASN A 146 2.50 15.61 0.37
N HIS A 147 2.87 14.38 -0.03
CA HIS A 147 1.93 13.33 -0.39
C HIS A 147 1.38 12.68 0.88
N LEU A 148 0.06 12.54 0.93
CA LEU A 148 -0.64 11.83 1.99
C LEU A 148 -1.07 10.46 1.48
N LEU A 149 -0.97 9.44 2.34
CA LEU A 149 -1.54 8.14 2.10
C LEU A 149 -2.53 7.81 3.21
N THR A 150 -3.79 7.63 2.86
CA THR A 150 -4.78 7.01 3.75
C THR A 150 -4.96 5.56 3.34
N LYS A 151 -4.82 4.64 4.29
CA LYS A 151 -4.99 3.21 4.10
C LYS A 151 -6.08 2.69 5.03
N ARG A 152 -6.96 1.85 4.51
CA ARG A 152 -8.01 1.12 5.25
C ARG A 152 -7.87 -0.36 4.95
N VAL A 153 -7.77 -1.16 6.00
CA VAL A 153 -7.58 -2.61 5.92
C VAL A 153 -8.62 -3.30 6.76
N THR A 154 -9.31 -4.27 6.17
CA THR A 154 -10.26 -5.13 6.86
C THR A 154 -9.90 -6.59 6.58
N ILE A 155 -9.73 -7.41 7.63
CA ILE A 155 -9.54 -8.85 7.48
C ILE A 155 -10.91 -9.52 7.36
N GLY A 156 -11.13 -10.20 6.24
CA GLY A 156 -12.42 -10.73 5.82
C GLY A 156 -13.07 -9.81 4.78
N TYR A 157 -13.69 -10.41 3.77
CA TYR A 157 -14.54 -9.72 2.80
C TYR A 157 -15.71 -10.61 2.41
N ASP A 158 -16.93 -10.13 2.64
CA ASP A 158 -18.15 -10.95 2.51
C ASP A 158 -18.01 -12.24 3.36
N ASP A 159 -18.25 -13.41 2.78
CA ASP A 159 -18.06 -14.72 3.42
C ASP A 159 -16.63 -15.28 3.28
N MET A 160 -15.68 -14.50 2.72
CA MET A 160 -14.29 -14.93 2.51
C MET A 160 -13.38 -14.41 3.62
N ALA A 161 -13.24 -15.19 4.70
CA ALA A 161 -12.44 -14.84 5.87
C ALA A 161 -10.93 -14.65 5.58
N ASN A 162 -10.42 -15.24 4.50
CA ASN A 162 -8.99 -15.18 4.13
C ASN A 162 -8.61 -14.05 3.18
N VAL A 163 -9.60 -13.21 2.83
CA VAL A 163 -9.43 -12.05 1.98
C VAL A 163 -9.25 -10.83 2.87
N ILE A 164 -8.17 -10.09 2.67
CA ILE A 164 -7.90 -8.82 3.33
C ILE A 164 -8.24 -7.72 2.33
N GLN A 165 -9.32 -6.99 2.58
CA GLN A 165 -9.66 -5.80 1.80
C GLN A 165 -8.63 -4.71 2.13
N TYR A 166 -7.94 -4.20 1.12
CA TYR A 166 -6.88 -3.21 1.22
C TYR A 166 -7.23 -2.04 0.32
N ASN A 167 -7.75 -0.97 0.91
CA ASN A 167 -8.12 0.26 0.19
C ASN A 167 -7.10 1.35 0.52
N VAL A 168 -6.58 2.02 -0.50
CA VAL A 168 -5.66 3.16 -0.33
C VAL A 168 -6.11 4.36 -1.12
N THR A 169 -5.87 5.54 -0.56
CA THR A 169 -6.05 6.83 -1.20
C THR A 169 -4.76 7.62 -1.09
N PHE A 170 -4.20 8.00 -2.24
CA PHE A 170 -3.04 8.88 -2.35
C PHE A 170 -3.51 10.31 -2.62
N GLY A 171 -3.29 11.23 -1.68
CA GLY A 171 -3.51 12.65 -1.90
C GLY A 171 -2.25 13.29 -2.48
N THR A 172 -2.34 13.77 -3.72
CA THR A 172 -1.24 14.47 -4.41
C THR A 172 -1.35 16.00 -4.22
N PRO A 173 -0.23 16.71 -3.99
CA PRO A 173 -0.27 18.11 -3.58
C PRO A 173 -0.45 19.08 -4.77
N VAL A 174 -1.21 20.15 -4.55
CA VAL A 174 -1.52 21.21 -5.55
C VAL A 174 -0.33 21.99 -6.11
N GLY A 175 0.85 21.88 -5.50
CA GLY A 175 2.07 22.58 -5.92
C GLY A 175 3.01 21.77 -6.80
N GLU A 176 2.66 20.53 -7.14
CA GLU A 176 3.47 19.64 -7.95
C GLU A 176 2.84 19.44 -9.33
N HIS A 177 3.69 19.38 -10.37
CA HIS A 177 3.25 19.13 -11.74
C HIS A 177 3.79 17.79 -12.23
N HIS A 178 2.90 16.96 -12.74
CA HIS A 178 3.20 15.63 -13.26
C HIS A 178 2.46 15.37 -14.57
N THR A 179 3.08 14.65 -15.50
CA THR A 179 2.38 14.11 -16.69
C THR A 179 2.22 12.60 -16.63
N TYR A 180 2.88 11.97 -15.68
CA TYR A 180 2.83 10.55 -15.41
C TYR A 180 2.96 10.27 -13.91
N ALA A 181 2.01 9.51 -13.38
CA ALA A 181 2.02 9.00 -12.02
C ALA A 181 1.84 7.48 -12.04
N GLN A 182 2.69 6.77 -11.31
CA GLN A 182 2.60 5.34 -11.08
C GLN A 182 2.37 5.08 -9.60
N PHE A 183 1.25 4.49 -9.25
CA PHE A 183 0.89 4.14 -7.88
C PHE A 183 1.10 2.63 -7.68
N GLU A 184 2.09 2.27 -6.89
CA GLU A 184 2.19 0.93 -6.30
C GLU A 184 1.22 0.89 -5.13
N ALA A 185 -0.06 0.61 -5.45
CA ALA A 185 -1.16 0.70 -4.49
C ALA A 185 -0.97 -0.27 -3.32
N VAL A 186 -0.45 -1.46 -3.59
CA VAL A 186 0.04 -2.36 -2.55
C VAL A 186 1.17 -3.23 -3.08
N THR A 187 2.16 -3.46 -2.23
CA THR A 187 3.25 -4.40 -2.45
C THR A 187 3.47 -5.27 -1.23
N GLY A 188 3.76 -6.55 -1.43
CA GLY A 188 4.14 -7.48 -0.36
C GLY A 188 5.55 -8.04 -0.58
N TYR A 189 6.45 -7.80 0.39
CA TYR A 189 7.79 -8.38 0.42
C TYR A 189 7.81 -9.60 1.35
N MET A 190 7.95 -10.79 0.78
CA MET A 190 7.91 -12.06 1.50
C MET A 190 9.30 -12.67 1.68
N PRO A 191 9.51 -13.49 2.73
CA PRO A 191 10.71 -14.32 2.85
C PRO A 191 10.90 -15.25 1.64
N SER A 192 12.14 -15.61 1.31
CA SER A 192 12.46 -16.44 0.14
C SER A 192 11.84 -17.85 0.14
N VAL A 193 11.30 -18.31 1.27
CA VAL A 193 10.54 -19.58 1.35
C VAL A 193 9.32 -19.58 0.44
N PHE A 194 8.74 -18.41 0.12
CA PHE A 194 7.67 -18.26 -0.87
C PHE A 194 8.23 -18.30 -2.31
N SER A 195 8.81 -19.44 -2.68
CA SER A 195 9.64 -19.59 -3.87
C SER A 195 8.89 -20.01 -5.14
N ARG A 196 7.59 -20.28 -5.07
CA ARG A 196 6.75 -20.61 -6.24
C ARG A 196 5.99 -19.38 -6.70
N PHE A 197 6.27 -18.95 -7.92
CA PHE A 197 5.71 -17.76 -8.56
C PHE A 197 4.62 -18.19 -9.54
N LEU A 198 3.41 -17.69 -9.35
CA LEU A 198 2.22 -18.15 -10.05
C LEU A 198 1.37 -16.96 -10.48
N ALA A 199 0.70 -17.09 -11.61
CA ALA A 199 -0.41 -16.26 -12.03
C ALA A 199 -1.72 -17.05 -11.93
N VAL A 200 -2.84 -16.37 -11.69
CA VAL A 200 -4.18 -16.95 -11.83
C VAL A 200 -4.75 -16.52 -13.18
N ASP A 201 -4.98 -17.47 -14.09
CA ASP A 201 -5.78 -17.16 -15.26
C ASP A 201 -7.25 -17.04 -14.85
N LEU A 202 -7.80 -15.82 -14.94
CA LEU A 202 -9.17 -15.55 -14.48
C LEU A 202 -10.25 -16.18 -15.36
N ASN A 203 -9.92 -16.59 -16.59
CA ASN A 203 -10.88 -17.21 -17.50
C ASN A 203 -10.97 -18.72 -17.27
N SER A 204 -9.81 -19.41 -17.20
CA SER A 204 -9.78 -20.86 -16.99
C SER A 204 -9.82 -21.25 -15.51
N GLY A 205 -9.44 -20.33 -14.62
CA GLY A 205 -9.25 -20.61 -13.20
C GLY A 205 -7.94 -21.32 -12.86
N GLU A 206 -7.07 -21.54 -13.85
CA GLU A 206 -5.82 -22.29 -13.68
C GLU A 206 -4.69 -21.45 -13.09
N LEU A 207 -3.72 -22.14 -12.48
CA LEU A 207 -2.47 -21.52 -12.03
C LEU A 207 -1.42 -21.67 -13.12
N LEU A 208 -0.94 -20.54 -13.62
CA LEU A 208 0.14 -20.49 -14.60
C LEU A 208 1.47 -20.28 -13.89
N PRO A 209 2.52 -21.08 -14.14
CA PRO A 209 3.84 -20.82 -13.60
C PRO A 209 4.41 -19.50 -14.17
N LEU A 210 5.04 -18.72 -13.32
CA LEU A 210 5.77 -17.52 -13.71
C LEU A 210 7.27 -17.69 -13.47
N THR A 211 8.08 -16.98 -14.25
CA THR A 211 9.46 -16.69 -13.85
C THR A 211 9.47 -15.81 -12.59
N ASP A 212 10.59 -15.78 -11.88
CA ASP A 212 10.75 -15.00 -10.65
C ASP A 212 11.03 -13.50 -10.88
N GLY A 213 11.01 -13.07 -12.14
CA GLY A 213 11.11 -11.67 -12.54
C GLY A 213 12.54 -11.16 -12.68
N PRO A 214 12.74 -9.82 -12.70
CA PRO A 214 11.74 -8.76 -12.50
C PRO A 214 10.75 -8.60 -13.66
N GLY A 215 9.67 -7.84 -13.45
CA GLY A 215 8.70 -7.45 -14.50
C GLY A 215 7.24 -7.61 -14.08
N GLU A 216 6.35 -7.10 -14.94
CA GLU A 216 4.90 -7.07 -14.75
C GLU A 216 4.16 -7.88 -15.81
N GLN A 217 2.95 -8.28 -15.48
CA GLN A 217 2.02 -8.98 -16.36
C GLN A 217 0.57 -8.71 -15.94
N ARG A 218 -0.40 -9.19 -16.72
CA ARG A 218 -1.83 -8.83 -16.61
C ARG A 218 -2.65 -9.57 -15.55
N HIS A 219 -2.20 -10.75 -15.14
CA HIS A 219 -2.94 -11.68 -14.30
C HIS A 219 -2.63 -11.47 -12.81
N PRO A 220 -3.55 -11.79 -11.88
CA PRO A 220 -3.25 -11.77 -10.44
C PRO A 220 -2.05 -12.66 -10.09
N VAL A 221 -1.16 -12.18 -9.22
CA VAL A 221 0.06 -12.92 -8.80
C VAL A 221 -0.14 -13.59 -7.45
N ILE A 222 0.34 -14.83 -7.33
CA ILE A 222 0.43 -15.59 -6.08
C ILE A 222 1.89 -16.03 -5.90
N LEU A 223 2.46 -15.72 -4.73
CA LEU A 223 3.71 -16.35 -4.28
C LEU A 223 3.41 -17.35 -3.18
N SER A 224 3.95 -18.57 -3.30
CA SER A 224 3.68 -19.67 -2.36
C SER A 224 4.93 -20.43 -1.97
N THR A 225 4.86 -21.06 -0.79
CA THR A 225 5.81 -22.11 -0.38
C THR A 225 5.82 -23.27 -1.37
N PRO A 226 6.90 -24.07 -1.48
CA PRO A 226 6.96 -25.21 -2.38
C PRO A 226 5.79 -26.18 -2.23
N SER A 227 5.44 -26.53 -0.97
CA SER A 227 4.32 -27.40 -0.63
C SER A 227 2.95 -26.79 -0.95
N GLY A 228 2.86 -25.46 -1.05
CA GLY A 228 1.60 -24.74 -1.20
C GLY A 228 0.79 -24.63 0.09
N SER A 229 1.37 -24.98 1.25
CA SER A 229 0.68 -24.84 2.55
C SER A 229 0.48 -23.38 2.95
N HIS A 230 1.34 -22.48 2.46
CA HIS A 230 1.23 -21.04 2.66
C HIS A 230 1.45 -20.32 1.33
N ALA A 231 0.56 -19.39 1.02
CA ALA A 231 0.56 -18.55 -0.16
C ALA A 231 -0.03 -17.18 0.18
N MET A 232 0.48 -16.15 -0.49
CA MET A 232 -0.12 -14.82 -0.49
C MET A 232 -0.23 -14.33 -1.94
N GLY A 233 -1.40 -13.82 -2.29
CA GLY A 233 -1.66 -13.23 -3.59
C GLY A 233 -2.33 -11.88 -3.50
N VAL A 234 -2.46 -11.22 -4.64
CA VAL A 234 -3.12 -9.92 -4.77
C VAL A 234 -4.08 -9.93 -5.95
N TYR A 235 -5.23 -9.27 -5.77
CA TYR A 235 -6.23 -9.07 -6.80
C TYR A 235 -6.82 -7.66 -6.74
N SER A 236 -7.16 -7.11 -7.89
CA SER A 236 -7.93 -5.88 -8.07
C SER A 236 -8.85 -6.06 -9.27
N ALA A 237 -10.12 -5.63 -9.14
CA ALA A 237 -11.05 -5.61 -10.27
C ALA A 237 -10.62 -4.59 -11.34
N ASP A 238 -9.99 -3.50 -10.91
CA ASP A 238 -9.52 -2.41 -11.79
C ASP A 238 -8.20 -2.73 -12.51
N GLN A 239 -7.74 -3.98 -12.49
CA GLN A 239 -6.52 -4.42 -13.16
C GLN A 239 -6.77 -5.59 -14.11
N PRO A 240 -6.19 -5.57 -15.32
CA PRO A 240 -5.29 -4.53 -15.83
C PRO A 240 -6.02 -3.21 -16.14
N SER A 241 -5.40 -2.08 -15.81
CA SER A 241 -5.97 -0.75 -16.05
C SER A 241 -5.92 -0.35 -17.54
N PRO A 242 -6.83 0.51 -18.02
CA PRO A 242 -6.85 0.97 -19.42
C PRO A 242 -5.51 1.57 -19.86
N GLY A 243 -5.03 1.17 -21.05
CA GLY A 243 -3.72 1.54 -21.59
C GLY A 243 -2.54 0.74 -21.02
N TYR A 244 -2.80 -0.21 -20.11
CA TYR A 244 -1.82 -1.09 -19.49
C TYR A 244 -2.32 -2.55 -19.45
N GLU A 245 -3.02 -3.01 -20.50
CA GLU A 245 -3.68 -4.31 -20.61
C GLU A 245 -2.76 -5.53 -20.45
N HIS A 246 -1.44 -5.30 -20.51
CA HIS A 246 -0.40 -6.33 -20.37
C HIS A 246 0.44 -6.19 -19.09
N ALA A 247 0.07 -5.30 -18.18
CA ALA A 247 0.80 -4.99 -16.95
C ALA A 247 -0.16 -4.81 -15.76
N GLY A 248 0.38 -4.38 -14.61
CA GLY A 248 -0.40 -4.10 -13.41
C GLY A 248 -0.08 -5.03 -12.23
N TYR A 249 0.36 -6.26 -12.49
CA TYR A 249 0.84 -7.17 -11.45
C TYR A 249 2.29 -7.56 -11.67
N GLY A 250 3.17 -7.20 -10.74
CA GLY A 250 4.59 -7.50 -10.83
C GLY A 250 5.05 -8.59 -9.89
N ARG A 251 6.21 -9.16 -10.23
CA ARG A 251 6.92 -10.16 -9.44
C ARG A 251 8.43 -9.98 -9.53
N PHE A 252 9.12 -10.18 -8.41
CA PHE A 252 10.55 -9.93 -8.27
C PHE A 252 11.20 -10.90 -7.27
N ARG A 253 12.45 -11.28 -7.55
CA ARG A 253 13.35 -11.92 -6.58
C ARG A 253 14.55 -11.02 -6.30
N PHE A 254 14.86 -10.87 -5.02
CA PHE A 254 16.05 -10.17 -4.54
C PHE A 254 16.95 -11.17 -3.82
N GLU A 255 17.85 -11.81 -4.57
CA GLU A 255 18.67 -12.94 -4.08
C GLU A 255 19.52 -12.55 -2.87
N ARG A 256 20.22 -11.41 -2.93
CA ARG A 256 21.09 -10.93 -1.85
C ARG A 256 20.32 -10.66 -0.56
N GLN A 257 19.11 -10.13 -0.67
CA GLN A 257 18.25 -9.81 0.46
C GLN A 257 17.44 -11.02 0.95
N LYS A 258 17.45 -12.14 0.21
CA LYS A 258 16.65 -13.34 0.47
C LYS A 258 15.15 -13.03 0.59
N VAL A 259 14.66 -12.19 -0.32
CA VAL A 259 13.28 -11.70 -0.35
C VAL A 259 12.69 -11.85 -1.75
N VAL A 260 11.39 -12.09 -1.79
CA VAL A 260 10.58 -12.07 -3.02
C VAL A 260 9.48 -11.02 -2.87
N LYS A 261 9.01 -10.46 -3.98
CA LYS A 261 8.02 -9.37 -3.98
C LYS A 261 6.96 -9.64 -5.05
N TRP A 262 5.70 -9.35 -4.73
CA TRP A 262 4.71 -8.98 -5.73
C TRP A 262 4.23 -7.55 -5.49
N ASN A 263 3.72 -6.88 -6.53
CA ASN A 263 3.03 -5.59 -6.41
C ASN A 263 1.78 -5.53 -7.30
N CYS A 264 0.88 -4.59 -6.98
CA CYS A 264 -0.27 -4.19 -7.80
C CYS A 264 -0.13 -2.70 -8.11
N VAL A 265 -0.03 -2.35 -9.41
CA VAL A 265 0.47 -1.05 -9.88
C VAL A 265 -0.48 -0.39 -10.86
N PHE A 266 -0.94 0.81 -10.52
CA PHE A 266 -1.80 1.65 -11.35
C PHE A 266 -1.00 2.77 -11.98
N ARG A 267 -1.43 3.23 -13.16
CA ARG A 267 -0.73 4.28 -13.90
C ARG A 267 -1.71 5.26 -14.48
N ILE A 268 -1.39 6.53 -14.32
CA ILE A 268 -2.16 7.65 -14.85
C ILE A 268 -1.21 8.48 -15.70
N ARG A 269 -1.64 8.79 -16.92
CA ARG A 269 -0.89 9.62 -17.86
C ARG A 269 -1.84 10.63 -18.49
N SER A 270 -1.46 11.89 -18.45
CA SER A 270 -2.15 12.98 -19.16
C SER A 270 -1.10 13.93 -19.71
N ARG A 271 -1.31 14.40 -20.94
CA ARG A 271 -0.42 15.40 -21.57
C ARG A 271 -0.66 16.79 -20.98
N GLU A 272 -1.88 17.05 -20.55
CA GLU A 272 -2.35 18.29 -19.93
C GLU A 272 -1.92 18.40 -18.46
N GLY A 273 -1.57 17.26 -17.85
CA GLY A 273 -1.12 17.15 -16.47
C GLY A 273 -2.00 16.18 -15.68
N VAL A 274 -1.39 15.41 -14.79
CA VAL A 274 -2.08 14.60 -13.78
C VAL A 274 -2.54 15.56 -12.67
N PRO A 275 -3.85 15.69 -12.41
CA PRO A 275 -4.36 16.63 -11.42
C PRO A 275 -3.79 16.39 -10.00
N PRO A 276 -3.68 17.44 -9.18
CA PRO A 276 -3.51 17.28 -7.75
C PRO A 276 -4.86 16.88 -7.13
N ASP A 277 -4.99 15.62 -6.71
CA ASP A 277 -6.25 15.05 -6.24
C ASP A 277 -6.02 13.80 -5.37
N ASP A 278 -7.12 13.25 -4.86
CA ASP A 278 -7.16 11.97 -4.16
C ASP A 278 -7.35 10.81 -5.15
N TYR A 279 -6.31 9.98 -5.28
CA TYR A 279 -6.34 8.77 -6.11
C TYR A 279 -6.59 7.54 -5.26
N SER A 280 -7.79 6.98 -5.38
CA SER A 280 -8.23 5.82 -4.59
C SER A 280 -8.15 4.52 -5.39
N PHE A 281 -7.65 3.46 -4.75
CA PHE A 281 -7.53 2.14 -5.35
C PHE A 281 -7.94 1.06 -4.35
N GLN A 282 -8.72 0.08 -4.81
CA GLN A 282 -9.10 -1.10 -4.03
C GLN A 282 -8.30 -2.32 -4.47
N GLN A 283 -7.72 -3.04 -3.51
CA GLN A 283 -7.10 -4.33 -3.74
C GLN A 283 -7.55 -5.32 -2.66
N PHE A 284 -7.33 -6.58 -2.96
CA PHE A 284 -7.56 -7.70 -2.07
C PHE A 284 -6.25 -8.45 -1.93
N VAL A 285 -5.69 -8.45 -0.73
CA VAL A 285 -4.57 -9.32 -0.36
C VAL A 285 -5.15 -10.61 0.18
N VAL A 286 -4.75 -11.75 -0.36
CA VAL A 286 -5.37 -13.03 -0.02
C VAL A 286 -4.30 -13.94 0.55
N VAL A 287 -4.57 -14.55 1.70
CA VAL A 287 -3.66 -15.48 2.40
C VAL A 287 -4.29 -16.85 2.57
N GLY A 288 -3.48 -17.89 2.78
CA GLY A 288 -3.95 -19.25 3.03
C GLY A 288 -3.06 -20.30 2.37
N THR A 289 -3.62 -21.47 2.08
CA THR A 289 -2.98 -22.41 1.16
C THR A 289 -3.01 -21.86 -0.27
N ARG A 290 -2.19 -22.41 -1.18
CA ARG A 290 -2.21 -22.03 -2.60
C ARG A 290 -3.60 -22.18 -3.22
N ASP A 291 -4.33 -23.21 -2.82
CA ASP A 291 -5.69 -23.48 -3.29
C ASP A 291 -6.71 -22.48 -2.74
N ASP A 292 -6.58 -22.10 -1.46
CA ASP A 292 -7.40 -21.04 -0.84
C ASP A 292 -7.24 -19.72 -1.56
N VAL A 293 -5.99 -19.34 -1.84
CA VAL A 293 -5.68 -18.07 -2.50
C VAL A 293 -6.23 -18.04 -3.92
N ARG A 294 -6.02 -19.10 -4.70
CA ARG A 294 -6.59 -19.23 -6.06
C ARG A 294 -8.11 -19.11 -6.02
N THR A 295 -8.76 -19.91 -5.16
CA THR A 295 -10.21 -19.96 -5.07
C THR A 295 -10.81 -18.62 -4.67
N SER A 296 -10.26 -17.95 -3.66
CA SER A 296 -10.76 -16.64 -3.22
C SER A 296 -10.55 -15.55 -4.29
N ILE A 297 -9.44 -15.57 -5.06
CA ILE A 297 -9.24 -14.65 -6.19
C ILE A 297 -10.32 -14.85 -7.26
N LEU A 298 -10.64 -16.10 -7.63
CA LEU A 298 -11.69 -16.39 -8.61
C LEU A 298 -13.09 -16.00 -8.11
N ARG A 299 -13.36 -16.20 -6.82
CA ARG A 299 -14.61 -15.75 -6.19
C ARG A 299 -14.73 -14.23 -6.21
N LEU A 300 -13.67 -13.50 -5.87
CA LEU A 300 -13.62 -12.04 -5.95
C LEU A 300 -13.88 -11.56 -7.38
N HIS A 301 -13.21 -12.16 -8.37
CA HIS A 301 -13.40 -11.82 -9.78
C HIS A 301 -14.85 -11.97 -10.23
N ASN A 302 -15.45 -13.13 -9.95
CA ASN A 302 -16.83 -13.42 -10.32
C ASN A 302 -17.84 -12.51 -9.60
N LYS A 303 -17.58 -12.15 -8.34
CA LYS A 303 -18.46 -11.27 -7.57
C LYS A 303 -18.41 -9.84 -8.09
N LEU A 304 -17.22 -9.25 -8.19
CA LEU A 304 -17.07 -7.83 -8.57
C LEU A 304 -17.46 -7.57 -10.03
N LYS A 305 -17.26 -8.56 -10.93
CA LYS A 305 -17.76 -8.47 -12.30
C LYS A 305 -19.30 -8.42 -12.38
N LYS A 306 -20.01 -9.12 -11.48
CA LYS A 306 -21.47 -9.06 -11.41
C LYS A 306 -21.96 -7.71 -10.88
N ASP A 307 -21.31 -7.20 -9.84
CA ASP A 307 -21.67 -5.92 -9.22
C ASP A 307 -21.50 -4.76 -10.22
N ASP A 308 -20.46 -4.80 -11.07
CA ASP A 308 -20.28 -3.82 -12.15
C ASP A 308 -21.34 -3.91 -13.26
N GLY A 309 -21.80 -5.13 -13.57
CA GLY A 309 -22.90 -5.34 -14.53
C GLY A 309 -24.21 -4.71 -14.03
N LEU A 310 -24.54 -4.93 -12.75
CA LEU A 310 -25.72 -4.38 -12.10
C LEU A 310 -25.69 -2.85 -11.94
N ARG A 311 -24.51 -2.24 -11.88
CA ARG A 311 -24.37 -0.76 -11.80
C ARG A 311 -24.49 -0.05 -13.15
N ARG A 312 -24.49 -0.80 -14.26
CA ARG A 312 -24.59 -0.27 -15.62
C ARG A 312 -25.96 -0.48 -16.27
N GLU A 313 -26.90 -1.11 -15.56
CA GLU A 313 -28.33 -1.21 -15.90
C GLU A 313 -29.13 -0.15 -15.14
#